data_AF-A0A1Q6QH94-F1
#
_entry.id   AF-A0A1Q6QH94-F1
#
_cell.length_a   1.000
_cell.length_b   1.000
_cell.length_c   1.000
_cell.angle_alpha   90.00
_cell.angle_beta   90.00
_cell.angle_gamma   90.00
#
_symmetry.space_group_name_H-M   'P 1'
#
loop_
_entity.id
_entity.type
_entity.pdbx_description
1 polymer ?
#
loop_
_entity_poly.entity_id
_entity_poly.type
_entity_poly.pdbx_seq_one_letter_code
_entity_poly.pdbx_strand_id
1 'polypeptide(L)'
;MKIYEKIFARLEELHMSQTELSRRTGIATSTISDWRKKQINPQADKLVSICKALDMTLVELLSDEENAEQTATNDYITDENYMIELYRRSDTESRRRMISYLALLDVCKQINDSARSKKQQRNVSVIQDIDGNNIVVINDIRFKGKRSIDWKEVRAYLKKYVGDFYKVASTGDVIYIGDDLPSEYSGSKYTHSIKGTNAKAKANAVQGIPEMIEIAVGKHFRENKESKHWRNAMYGWYRYDSRFAIPVYRDDEEVERYNIFHASLIVRYSEDGKLYLYDVIDIKKETSNPIEP
;
A
#
# COMPACT_ATOMS: atom_id res chain seq x y z
N MET A 1 7.98 -41.72 -15.24
CA MET A 1 8.66 -42.97 -15.71
C MET A 1 10.18 -42.77 -15.69
N LYS A 2 10.98 -43.74 -15.24
CA LYS A 2 12.45 -43.60 -15.27
C LYS A 2 12.97 -43.56 -16.72
N ILE A 3 14.12 -42.91 -16.95
CA ILE A 3 14.70 -42.70 -18.28
C ILE A 3 14.91 -44.02 -19.04
N TYR A 4 15.44 -45.07 -18.37
CA TYR A 4 15.63 -46.36 -19.04
C TYR A 4 14.28 -46.97 -19.49
N GLU A 5 13.20 -46.77 -18.75
CA GLU A 5 11.87 -47.31 -19.07
C GLU A 5 11.32 -46.66 -20.34
N LYS A 6 11.48 -45.34 -20.48
CA LYS A 6 11.09 -44.60 -21.70
C LYS A 6 11.88 -45.05 -22.92
N ILE A 7 13.18 -45.32 -22.76
CA ILE A 7 14.03 -45.83 -23.85
C ILE A 7 13.49 -47.19 -24.33
N PHE A 8 13.16 -48.10 -23.42
CA PHE A 8 12.65 -49.42 -23.81
C PHE A 8 11.23 -49.37 -24.35
N ALA A 9 10.35 -48.52 -23.82
CA ALA A 9 9.02 -48.29 -24.38
C ALA A 9 9.12 -47.78 -25.83
N ARG A 10 9.99 -46.81 -26.09
CA ARG A 10 10.21 -46.27 -27.44
C ARG A 10 10.82 -47.29 -28.41
N LEU A 11 11.67 -48.19 -27.92
CA LEU A 11 12.18 -49.31 -28.73
C LEU A 11 11.05 -50.26 -29.15
N GLU A 12 10.11 -50.54 -28.24
CA GLU A 12 8.96 -51.39 -28.54
C GLU A 12 8.02 -50.73 -29.57
N GLU A 13 7.75 -49.43 -29.44
CA GLU A 13 6.97 -48.63 -30.40
C GLU A 13 7.60 -48.60 -31.80
N LEU A 14 8.92 -48.45 -31.87
CA LEU A 14 9.65 -48.42 -33.14
C LEU A 14 9.95 -49.83 -33.69
N HIS A 15 9.52 -50.89 -33.00
CA HIS A 15 9.86 -52.28 -33.28
C HIS A 15 11.38 -52.49 -33.50
N MET A 16 12.19 -51.75 -32.72
CA MET A 16 13.64 -51.72 -32.84
C MET A 16 14.30 -52.62 -31.81
N SER A 17 15.22 -53.49 -32.25
CA SER A 17 15.97 -54.36 -31.34
C SER A 17 17.08 -53.61 -30.58
N GLN A 18 17.49 -54.13 -29.42
CA GLN A 18 18.63 -53.59 -28.66
C GLN A 18 19.94 -53.63 -29.47
N THR A 19 20.10 -54.64 -30.33
CA THR A 19 21.25 -54.76 -31.24
C THR A 19 21.26 -53.63 -32.27
N GLU A 20 20.08 -53.23 -32.76
CA GLU A 20 19.94 -52.11 -33.68
C GLU A 20 20.22 -50.77 -32.98
N LEU A 21 19.73 -50.58 -31.74
CA LEU A 21 20.06 -49.39 -30.95
C LEU A 21 21.56 -49.29 -30.65
N SER A 22 22.19 -50.42 -30.33
CA SER A 22 23.65 -50.53 -30.14
C SER A 22 24.42 -50.08 -31.38
N ARG A 23 24.01 -50.56 -32.57
CA ARG A 23 24.60 -50.15 -33.85
C ARG A 23 24.47 -48.65 -34.13
N ARG A 24 23.32 -48.05 -33.82
CA ARG A 24 23.05 -46.62 -34.07
C ARG A 24 23.73 -45.67 -33.08
N THR A 25 23.89 -46.10 -31.83
CA THR A 25 24.43 -45.27 -30.74
C THR A 25 25.91 -45.50 -30.47
N GLY A 26 26.47 -46.63 -30.95
CA GLY A 26 27.82 -47.08 -30.61
C GLY A 26 27.95 -47.64 -29.19
N ILE A 27 26.84 -47.81 -28.47
CA ILE A 27 26.81 -48.30 -27.09
C ILE A 27 26.72 -49.82 -27.12
N ALA A 28 27.61 -50.51 -26.40
CA ALA A 28 27.63 -51.96 -26.37
C ALA A 28 26.26 -52.54 -25.96
N THR A 29 25.79 -53.57 -26.69
CA THR A 29 24.50 -54.22 -26.44
C THR A 29 24.38 -54.76 -25.02
N SER A 30 25.51 -55.17 -24.41
CA SER A 30 25.58 -55.58 -23.00
C SER A 30 25.26 -54.43 -22.03
N THR A 31 25.73 -53.21 -22.32
CA THR A 31 25.44 -52.00 -21.54
C THR A 31 23.96 -51.62 -21.64
N ILE A 32 23.37 -51.72 -22.83
CA ILE A 32 21.93 -51.48 -23.03
C ILE A 32 21.11 -52.51 -22.23
N SER A 33 21.48 -53.80 -22.30
CA SER A 33 20.82 -54.86 -21.53
C SER A 33 20.92 -54.63 -20.02
N ASP A 34 22.06 -54.14 -19.55
CA ASP A 34 22.29 -53.82 -18.14
C ASP A 34 21.35 -52.71 -17.62
N TRP A 35 20.98 -51.72 -18.43
CA TRP A 35 20.01 -50.69 -18.03
C TRP A 35 18.66 -51.30 -17.64
N ARG A 36 18.17 -52.29 -18.41
CA ARG A 36 16.92 -53.00 -18.10
C ARG A 36 17.07 -53.93 -16.90
N LYS A 37 18.16 -54.70 -16.85
CA LYS A 37 18.37 -55.73 -15.79
C LYS A 37 18.67 -55.12 -14.43
N LYS A 38 19.48 -54.06 -14.40
CA LYS A 38 19.94 -53.41 -13.16
C LYS A 38 19.12 -52.17 -12.82
N GLN A 39 18.13 -51.82 -13.65
CA GLN A 39 17.28 -50.62 -13.48
C GLN A 39 18.10 -49.33 -13.32
N ILE A 40 19.17 -49.21 -14.10
CA ILE A 40 20.10 -48.07 -14.07
C ILE A 40 19.87 -47.19 -15.31
N ASN A 41 19.99 -45.88 -15.13
CA ASN A 41 19.87 -44.94 -16.23
C ASN A 41 21.19 -44.85 -17.02
N PRO A 42 21.12 -44.60 -18.34
CA PRO A 42 22.30 -44.21 -19.11
C PRO A 42 22.93 -42.93 -18.56
N GLN A 43 24.25 -42.80 -18.72
CA GLN A 43 24.97 -41.58 -18.39
C GLN A 43 24.63 -40.44 -19.35
N ALA A 44 24.75 -39.20 -18.87
CA ALA A 44 24.29 -38.01 -19.59
C ALA A 44 24.94 -37.82 -20.97
N ASP A 45 26.21 -38.19 -21.12
CA ASP A 45 26.98 -38.17 -22.37
C ASP A 45 26.38 -39.05 -23.48
N LYS A 46 25.59 -40.06 -23.10
CA LYS A 46 24.94 -41.01 -24.02
C LYS A 46 23.52 -40.59 -24.43
N LEU A 47 22.92 -39.62 -23.74
CA LEU A 47 21.50 -39.29 -23.94
C LEU A 47 21.22 -38.70 -25.33
N VAL A 48 22.11 -37.84 -25.83
CA VAL A 48 21.92 -37.20 -27.15
C VAL A 48 22.02 -38.20 -28.29
N SER A 49 22.93 -39.18 -28.21
CA SER A 49 23.05 -40.22 -29.23
C SER A 49 21.85 -41.17 -29.20
N ILE A 50 21.34 -41.49 -28.01
CA ILE A 50 20.10 -42.27 -27.84
C ILE A 50 18.89 -41.52 -28.44
N CYS A 51 18.74 -40.22 -28.14
CA CYS A 51 17.66 -39.39 -28.68
C CYS A 51 17.66 -39.39 -30.22
N LYS A 52 18.84 -39.21 -30.83
CA LYS A 52 19.01 -39.27 -32.28
C LYS A 52 18.67 -40.64 -32.87
N ALA A 53 19.04 -41.72 -32.18
CA ALA A 53 18.79 -43.09 -32.66
C ALA A 53 17.30 -43.48 -32.60
N LEU A 54 16.56 -42.92 -31.63
CA LEU A 54 15.15 -43.20 -31.35
C LEU A 54 14.18 -42.15 -31.90
N ASP A 55 14.69 -41.17 -32.65
CA ASP A 55 13.91 -40.04 -33.19
C ASP A 55 12.98 -39.42 -32.13
N MET A 56 13.61 -39.05 -31.00
CA MET A 56 12.94 -38.41 -29.87
C MET A 56 13.75 -37.21 -29.39
N THR A 57 13.07 -36.23 -28.81
CA THR A 57 13.74 -35.07 -28.24
C THR A 57 14.31 -35.37 -26.86
N LEU A 58 15.34 -34.64 -26.45
CA LEU A 58 15.88 -34.77 -25.09
C LEU A 58 14.84 -34.39 -24.03
N VAL A 59 13.90 -33.50 -24.38
CA VAL A 59 12.76 -33.11 -23.54
C VAL A 59 11.81 -34.29 -23.35
N GLU A 60 11.41 -34.98 -24.43
CA GLU A 60 10.57 -36.18 -24.33
C GLU A 60 11.22 -37.28 -23.46
N LEU A 61 12.53 -37.44 -23.56
CA LEU A 61 13.26 -38.45 -22.78
C LEU A 61 13.35 -38.09 -21.29
N LEU A 62 13.61 -36.82 -20.96
CA LEU A 62 13.87 -36.38 -19.59
C LEU A 62 12.62 -35.92 -18.83
N SER A 63 11.59 -35.45 -19.50
CA SER A 63 10.38 -34.91 -18.87
C SER A 63 9.47 -36.03 -18.40
N ASP A 64 9.17 -36.08 -17.11
CA ASP A 64 8.15 -36.96 -16.55
C ASP A 64 6.75 -36.44 -16.95
N GLU A 65 6.18 -36.98 -18.03
CA GLU A 65 4.76 -36.77 -18.38
C GLU A 65 3.80 -37.54 -17.44
N GLU A 66 4.06 -37.48 -16.14
CA GLU A 66 3.13 -37.81 -15.07
C GLU A 66 3.30 -36.74 -14.01
N ASN A 67 2.70 -35.57 -14.26
CA ASN A 67 2.16 -34.64 -13.27
C ASN A 67 1.55 -33.45 -14.01
N ALA A 68 0.43 -33.70 -14.70
CA ALA A 68 -0.54 -32.64 -14.93
C ALA A 68 -1.23 -32.34 -13.59
N GLU A 69 -0.50 -31.74 -12.65
CA GLU A 69 -1.11 -31.03 -11.53
C GLU A 69 -1.76 -29.77 -12.08
N GLN A 70 -3.01 -29.97 -12.47
CA GLN A 70 -3.98 -28.97 -12.82
C GLN A 70 -4.40 -28.22 -11.55
N THR A 71 -3.59 -27.29 -11.03
CA THR A 71 -4.13 -26.26 -10.12
C THR A 71 -3.22 -25.02 -10.03
N ALA A 72 -3.76 -23.88 -10.48
CA ALA A 72 -3.40 -22.49 -10.14
C ALA A 72 -2.30 -21.72 -10.90
N THR A 73 -1.48 -22.31 -11.77
CA THR A 73 -0.40 -21.54 -12.48
C THR A 73 -0.74 -21.00 -13.88
N ASN A 74 -1.79 -21.50 -14.54
CA ASN A 74 -2.09 -21.13 -15.93
C ASN A 74 -2.67 -19.72 -16.12
N ASP A 75 -3.30 -19.12 -15.11
CA ASP A 75 -3.96 -17.82 -15.28
C ASP A 75 -2.93 -16.68 -15.44
N TYR A 76 -1.89 -16.67 -14.60
CA TYR A 76 -0.85 -15.62 -14.64
C TYR A 76 0.07 -15.70 -15.87
N ILE A 77 0.39 -16.92 -16.34
CA ILE A 77 1.29 -17.12 -17.48
C ILE A 77 0.60 -16.77 -18.81
N THR A 78 -0.72 -16.94 -18.90
CA THR A 78 -1.49 -16.63 -20.12
C THR A 78 -1.61 -15.12 -20.34
N ASP A 79 -1.85 -14.36 -19.27
CA ASP A 79 -1.96 -12.91 -19.32
C ASP A 79 -0.63 -12.22 -19.62
N GLU A 80 0.47 -12.71 -19.05
CA GLU A 80 1.82 -12.17 -19.33
C GLU A 80 2.21 -12.38 -20.80
N ASN A 81 2.00 -13.60 -21.33
CA ASN A 81 2.27 -13.89 -22.73
C ASN A 81 1.40 -13.06 -23.67
N TYR A 82 0.12 -12.83 -23.31
CA TYR A 82 -0.76 -11.97 -24.08
C TYR A 82 -0.31 -10.51 -24.12
N MET A 83 0.18 -9.96 -23.00
CA MET A 83 0.74 -8.62 -22.92
C MET A 83 2.03 -8.47 -23.74
N ILE A 84 2.91 -9.47 -23.69
CA ILE A 84 4.12 -9.52 -24.51
C ILE A 84 3.76 -9.53 -26.00
N GLU A 85 2.75 -10.31 -26.38
CA GLU A 85 2.31 -10.39 -27.77
C GLU A 85 1.62 -9.11 -28.25
N LEU A 86 0.85 -8.43 -27.40
CA LEU A 86 0.32 -7.08 -27.66
C LEU A 86 1.45 -6.08 -27.91
N TYR A 87 2.51 -6.12 -27.09
CA TYR A 87 3.67 -5.25 -27.28
C TYR A 87 4.41 -5.56 -28.59
N ARG A 88 4.65 -6.84 -28.90
CA ARG A 88 5.34 -7.29 -30.11
C ARG A 88 4.61 -6.92 -31.40
N ARG A 89 3.28 -6.99 -31.43
CA ARG A 89 2.50 -6.62 -32.63
C ARG A 89 2.30 -5.11 -32.82
N SER A 90 2.59 -4.31 -31.80
CA SER A 90 2.37 -2.86 -31.81
C SER A 90 3.48 -2.08 -32.52
N ASP A 91 3.14 -0.92 -33.07
CA ASP A 91 4.10 0.02 -33.64
C ASP A 91 4.95 0.72 -32.55
N THR A 92 5.99 1.44 -32.97
CA THR A 92 6.94 2.11 -32.08
C THR A 92 6.30 3.11 -31.12
N GLU A 93 5.31 3.88 -31.57
CA GLU A 93 4.65 4.88 -30.74
C GLU A 93 3.77 4.21 -29.68
N SER A 94 2.97 3.22 -30.10
CA SER A 94 2.13 2.43 -29.21
C SER A 94 2.96 1.70 -28.14
N ARG A 95 4.08 1.09 -28.51
CA ARG A 95 5.02 0.46 -27.57
C ARG A 95 5.55 1.46 -26.53
N ARG A 96 5.93 2.66 -26.98
CA ARG A 96 6.41 3.73 -26.08
C ARG A 96 5.34 4.17 -25.09
N ARG A 97 4.08 4.27 -25.53
CA ARG A 97 2.94 4.60 -24.66
C ARG A 97 2.67 3.48 -23.64
N MET A 98 2.70 2.21 -24.04
CA MET A 98 2.55 1.07 -23.14
C MET A 98 3.60 1.06 -22.02
N ILE A 99 4.88 1.28 -22.38
CA ILE A 99 5.95 1.41 -21.38
C ILE A 99 5.70 2.58 -20.44
N SER A 100 5.24 3.71 -20.98
CA SER A 100 4.93 4.91 -20.18
C SER A 100 3.81 4.65 -19.17
N TYR A 101 2.76 3.90 -19.55
CA TYR A 101 1.69 3.53 -18.63
C TYR A 101 2.15 2.59 -17.52
N LEU A 102 2.99 1.60 -17.83
CA LEU A 102 3.55 0.69 -16.84
C LEU A 102 4.49 1.44 -15.86
N ALA A 103 5.35 2.33 -16.39
CA ALA A 103 6.20 3.17 -15.56
C ALA A 103 5.39 4.10 -14.65
N LEU A 104 4.30 4.68 -15.16
CA LEU A 104 3.37 5.50 -14.37
C LEU A 104 2.73 4.67 -13.25
N LEU A 105 2.29 3.44 -13.53
CA LEU A 105 1.72 2.53 -12.54
C LEU A 105 2.71 2.24 -11.41
N ASP A 106 3.97 1.98 -11.73
CA ASP A 106 5.02 1.73 -10.73
C ASP A 106 5.29 2.96 -9.87
N VAL A 107 5.36 4.15 -10.46
CA VAL A 107 5.49 5.41 -9.71
C VAL A 107 4.29 5.60 -8.78
N CYS A 108 3.06 5.34 -9.25
CA CYS A 108 1.85 5.42 -8.42
C CYS A 108 1.89 4.42 -7.25
N LYS A 109 2.36 3.18 -7.48
CA LYS A 109 2.52 2.18 -6.41
C LYS A 109 3.54 2.64 -5.37
N GLN A 110 4.72 3.13 -5.79
CA GLN A 110 5.75 3.62 -4.88
C GLN A 110 5.24 4.80 -4.02
N ILE A 111 4.48 5.73 -4.63
CA ILE A 111 3.83 6.81 -3.90
C ILE A 111 2.86 6.24 -2.86
N ASN A 112 2.03 5.27 -3.24
CA ASN A 112 1.04 4.68 -2.34
C ASN A 112 1.69 3.89 -1.17
N ASP A 113 2.74 3.12 -1.44
CA ASP A 113 3.49 2.39 -0.42
C ASP A 113 4.22 3.33 0.55
N SER A 114 4.76 4.44 0.02
CA SER A 114 5.36 5.49 0.86
C SER A 114 4.31 6.18 1.74
N ALA A 115 3.10 6.43 1.23
CA ALA A 115 1.99 6.98 1.99
C ALA A 115 1.51 6.01 3.09
N ARG A 116 1.42 4.71 2.77
CA ARG A 116 1.08 3.64 3.73
C ARG A 116 2.12 3.53 4.85
N SER A 117 3.41 3.61 4.50
CA SER A 117 4.52 3.60 5.46
C SER A 117 4.51 4.83 6.36
N LYS A 118 4.23 6.03 5.81
CA LYS A 118 4.01 7.27 6.58
C LYS A 118 2.80 7.18 7.52
N LYS A 119 1.73 6.45 7.14
CA LYS A 119 0.54 6.23 7.98
C LYS A 119 0.85 5.29 9.16
N GLN A 120 1.61 4.22 8.92
CA GLN A 120 2.02 3.27 9.98
C GLN A 120 2.97 3.87 11.01
N GLN A 121 3.86 4.79 10.63
CA GLN A 121 4.79 5.44 11.56
C GLN A 121 4.12 6.34 12.63
N ARG A 122 2.87 6.78 12.42
CA ARG A 122 2.21 7.73 13.31
C ARG A 122 1.39 7.08 14.42
N ASN A 123 1.21 5.77 14.39
CA ASN A 123 0.38 5.02 15.33
C ASN A 123 -1.01 5.67 15.51
N VAL A 124 -1.66 5.97 14.38
CA VAL A 124 -3.00 6.56 14.32
C VAL A 124 -3.94 5.55 13.67
N SER A 125 -5.10 5.34 14.26
CA SER A 125 -6.17 4.50 13.71
C SER A 125 -7.48 5.30 13.59
N VAL A 126 -8.40 4.82 12.76
CA VAL A 126 -9.76 5.34 12.67
C VAL A 126 -10.69 4.24 13.14
N ILE A 127 -11.53 4.55 14.14
CA ILE A 127 -12.57 3.66 14.66
C ILE A 127 -13.95 4.29 14.46
N GLN A 128 -15.00 3.53 14.70
CA GLN A 128 -16.38 4.02 14.70
C GLN A 128 -16.99 3.87 16.09
N ASP A 129 -17.78 4.87 16.51
CA ASP A 129 -18.63 4.74 17.69
C ASP A 129 -19.92 3.96 17.37
N ILE A 130 -20.75 3.76 18.40
CA ILE A 130 -22.02 3.01 18.30
C ILE A 130 -23.01 3.62 17.31
N ASP A 131 -22.89 4.93 17.05
CA ASP A 131 -23.77 5.69 16.15
C ASP A 131 -23.19 5.71 14.71
N GLY A 132 -22.06 5.03 14.48
CA GLY A 132 -21.38 4.97 13.18
C GLY A 132 -20.50 6.19 12.87
N ASN A 133 -20.28 7.08 13.84
CA ASN A 133 -19.40 8.24 13.63
C ASN A 133 -17.94 7.83 13.73
N ASN A 134 -17.14 8.24 12.76
CA ASN A 134 -15.71 7.98 12.76
C ASN A 134 -14.99 8.83 13.82
N ILE A 135 -14.01 8.24 14.51
CA ILE A 135 -13.13 8.90 15.48
C ILE A 135 -11.69 8.53 15.16
N VAL A 136 -10.82 9.53 15.04
CA VAL A 136 -9.38 9.34 14.87
C VAL A 136 -8.72 9.07 16.22
N VAL A 137 -8.18 7.88 16.43
CA VAL A 137 -7.46 7.51 17.66
C VAL A 137 -5.97 7.72 17.47
N ILE A 138 -5.39 8.62 18.24
CA ILE A 138 -3.95 8.91 18.25
C ILE A 138 -3.35 8.17 19.44
N ASN A 139 -2.71 7.03 19.20
CA ASN A 139 -2.30 6.10 20.27
C ASN A 139 -1.07 6.56 21.05
N ASP A 140 -0.29 7.51 20.50
CA ASP A 140 0.93 8.02 21.13
C ASP A 140 0.81 9.50 21.48
N ILE A 141 1.10 9.85 22.73
CA ILE A 141 1.28 11.25 23.14
C ILE A 141 2.72 11.67 22.87
N ARG A 142 2.93 12.39 21.77
CA ARG A 142 4.23 12.95 21.41
C ARG A 142 4.54 14.22 22.20
N PHE A 143 3.57 15.11 22.35
CA PHE A 143 3.74 16.39 23.03
C PHE A 143 3.22 16.28 24.46
N LYS A 144 4.09 15.82 25.38
CA LYS A 144 3.76 15.41 26.77
C LYS A 144 3.77 16.55 27.81
N GLY A 145 4.05 17.80 27.43
CA GLY A 145 4.27 18.91 28.38
C GLY A 145 3.17 19.08 29.44
N LYS A 146 3.49 18.77 30.71
CA LYS A 146 2.54 18.84 31.85
C LYS A 146 2.17 20.27 32.27
N ARG A 147 3.06 21.26 32.02
CA ARG A 147 2.87 22.68 32.39
C ARG A 147 2.76 23.64 31.20
N SER A 148 3.45 23.34 30.10
CA SER A 148 3.41 24.13 28.86
C SER A 148 3.79 23.26 27.66
N ILE A 149 3.17 23.52 26.51
CA ILE A 149 3.50 22.86 25.22
C ILE A 149 4.57 23.67 24.50
N ASP A 150 5.61 23.02 23.99
CA ASP A 150 6.53 23.65 23.04
C ASP A 150 5.90 23.67 21.64
N TRP A 151 5.25 24.79 21.33
CA TRP A 151 4.59 25.00 20.04
C TRP A 151 5.58 25.06 18.87
N LYS A 152 6.89 25.28 19.10
CA LYS A 152 7.89 25.22 18.03
C LYS A 152 8.08 23.79 17.53
N GLU A 153 8.07 22.81 18.43
CA GLU A 153 8.13 21.39 18.05
C GLU A 153 6.87 20.96 17.30
N VAL A 154 5.69 21.41 17.76
CA VAL A 154 4.41 21.17 17.06
C VAL A 154 4.46 21.74 15.63
N ARG A 155 4.94 22.98 15.48
CA ARG A 155 5.15 23.62 14.18
C ARG A 155 6.12 22.84 13.30
N ALA A 156 7.25 22.39 13.85
CA ALA A 156 8.24 21.60 13.11
C ALA A 156 7.68 20.25 12.65
N TYR A 157 6.81 19.63 13.46
CA TYR A 157 6.13 18.39 13.08
C TYR A 157 5.15 18.63 11.92
N LEU A 158 4.34 19.68 11.99
CA LEU A 158 3.38 20.04 10.93
C LEU A 158 4.03 20.31 9.58
N LYS A 159 5.26 20.84 9.55
CA LYS A 159 6.00 21.08 8.31
C LYS A 159 6.19 19.83 7.45
N LYS A 160 6.13 18.63 8.05
CA LYS A 160 6.25 17.35 7.33
C LYS A 160 5.06 17.06 6.41
N TYR A 161 3.92 17.71 6.64
CA TYR A 161 2.71 17.57 5.84
C TYR A 161 2.58 18.66 4.76
N VAL A 162 3.44 19.68 4.77
CA VAL A 162 3.33 20.80 3.81
C VAL A 162 3.51 20.28 2.39
N GLY A 163 2.56 20.60 1.52
CA GLY A 163 2.48 20.09 0.15
C GLY A 163 1.63 18.82 -0.02
N ASP A 164 1.28 18.14 1.08
CA ASP A 164 0.34 17.01 1.03
C ASP A 164 -1.10 17.51 0.85
N PHE A 165 -1.99 16.60 0.46
CA PHE A 165 -3.44 16.85 0.37
C PHE A 165 -4.22 15.59 0.74
N TYR A 166 -5.44 15.79 1.22
CA TYR A 166 -6.32 14.71 1.66
C TYR A 166 -7.74 14.96 1.20
N LYS A 167 -8.45 13.88 0.86
CA LYS A 167 -9.82 13.94 0.38
C LYS A 167 -10.79 13.68 1.53
N VAL A 168 -11.74 14.58 1.74
CA VAL A 168 -12.85 14.40 2.69
C VAL A 168 -13.79 13.34 2.13
N ALA A 169 -13.98 12.23 2.84
CA ALA A 169 -14.76 11.10 2.33
C ALA A 169 -16.25 11.48 2.11
N SER A 170 -16.82 12.31 2.98
CA SER A 170 -18.24 12.67 2.98
C SER A 170 -18.66 13.62 1.84
N THR A 171 -17.75 14.46 1.36
CA THR A 171 -18.06 15.51 0.36
C THR A 171 -17.28 15.35 -0.94
N GLY A 172 -16.17 14.62 -0.90
CA GLY A 172 -15.24 14.50 -2.01
C GLY A 172 -14.28 15.68 -2.17
N ASP A 173 -14.38 16.70 -1.31
CA ASP A 173 -13.49 17.86 -1.32
C ASP A 173 -12.03 17.44 -1.08
N VAL A 174 -11.11 18.05 -1.83
CA VAL A 174 -9.66 17.87 -1.65
C VAL A 174 -9.09 19.06 -0.89
N ILE A 175 -8.57 18.79 0.31
CA ILE A 175 -7.98 19.79 1.20
C ILE A 175 -6.45 19.66 1.18
N TYR A 176 -5.79 20.75 0.82
CA TYR A 176 -4.34 20.86 0.74
C TYR A 176 -3.76 21.39 2.06
N ILE A 177 -2.52 20.99 2.34
CA ILE A 177 -1.74 21.50 3.46
C ILE A 177 -0.76 22.57 2.97
N GLY A 178 -1.10 23.84 3.24
CA GLY A 178 -0.28 25.00 2.90
C GLY A 178 0.93 25.20 3.82
N ASP A 179 1.87 26.04 3.39
CA ASP A 179 3.04 26.45 4.16
C ASP A 179 2.72 27.39 5.33
N ASP A 180 1.53 27.98 5.31
CA ASP A 180 0.96 28.83 6.36
C ASP A 180 0.40 28.04 7.54
N LEU A 181 -0.17 26.84 7.31
CA LEU A 181 -0.78 26.01 8.36
C LEU A 181 0.12 25.82 9.59
N PRO A 182 1.42 25.45 9.50
CA PRO A 182 2.26 25.28 10.69
C PRO A 182 2.32 26.53 11.56
N SER A 183 2.32 27.72 10.95
CA SER A 183 2.38 29.00 11.67
C SER A 183 1.03 29.32 12.29
N GLU A 184 -0.06 29.16 11.55
CA GLU A 184 -1.42 29.44 12.02
C GLU A 184 -1.83 28.48 13.13
N TYR A 185 -1.63 27.18 12.94
CA TYR A 185 -1.97 26.17 13.92
C TYR A 185 -1.28 26.39 15.28
N SER A 186 0.00 26.74 15.25
CA SER A 186 0.83 26.88 16.46
C SER A 186 0.80 28.29 17.08
N GLY A 187 0.37 29.30 16.32
CA GLY A 187 0.50 30.72 16.70
C GLY A 187 -0.79 31.53 16.63
N SER A 188 -1.95 30.92 16.33
CA SER A 188 -3.21 31.65 16.29
C SER A 188 -3.63 32.17 17.67
N LYS A 189 -4.47 33.21 17.67
CA LYS A 189 -5.11 33.74 18.90
C LYS A 189 -5.81 32.61 19.67
N TYR A 190 -6.45 31.69 18.95
CA TYR A 190 -7.09 30.53 19.54
C TYR A 190 -6.08 29.64 20.26
N THR A 191 -4.96 29.30 19.61
CA THR A 191 -3.89 28.47 20.20
C THR A 191 -3.29 29.07 21.46
N HIS A 192 -3.11 30.39 21.51
CA HIS A 192 -2.64 31.08 22.71
C HIS A 192 -3.67 31.11 23.86
N SER A 193 -4.96 31.01 23.54
CA SER A 193 -6.04 31.06 24.54
C SER A 193 -6.30 29.72 25.23
N ILE A 194 -6.01 28.59 24.58
CA ILE A 194 -6.26 27.25 25.14
C ILE A 194 -5.18 26.86 26.15
N LYS A 195 -5.59 26.16 27.22
CA LYS A 195 -4.71 25.73 28.31
C LYS A 195 -5.00 24.29 28.72
N GLY A 196 -4.09 23.69 29.49
CA GLY A 196 -4.26 22.37 30.10
C GLY A 196 -4.57 21.28 29.07
N THR A 197 -5.60 20.49 29.36
CA THR A 197 -6.02 19.34 28.54
C THR A 197 -6.29 19.71 27.08
N ASN A 198 -6.92 20.84 26.80
CA ASN A 198 -7.23 21.24 25.42
C ASN A 198 -5.98 21.67 24.65
N ALA A 199 -5.02 22.33 25.31
CA ALA A 199 -3.74 22.66 24.69
C ALA A 199 -2.95 21.39 24.35
N LYS A 200 -2.93 20.40 25.27
CA LYS A 200 -2.32 19.08 25.02
C LYS A 200 -3.03 18.33 23.89
N ALA A 201 -4.37 18.37 23.86
CA ALA A 201 -5.16 17.75 22.80
C ALA A 201 -4.84 18.37 21.44
N LYS A 202 -4.86 19.71 21.33
CA LYS A 202 -4.46 20.40 20.09
C LYS A 202 -3.04 20.04 19.69
N ALA A 203 -2.08 20.11 20.61
CA ALA A 203 -0.69 19.79 20.29
C ALA A 203 -0.54 18.39 19.69
N ASN A 204 -1.27 17.39 20.19
CA ASN A 204 -1.18 16.01 19.72
C ASN A 204 -2.08 15.71 18.51
N ALA A 205 -3.14 16.49 18.28
CA ALA A 205 -4.03 16.35 17.13
C ALA A 205 -3.29 16.49 15.78
N VAL A 206 -2.16 17.19 15.74
CA VAL A 206 -1.32 17.29 14.53
C VAL A 206 -0.92 15.93 13.96
N GLN A 207 -0.81 14.89 14.79
CA GLN A 207 -0.43 13.55 14.37
C GLN A 207 -1.52 12.89 13.50
N GLY A 208 -2.78 13.25 13.76
CA GLY A 208 -3.97 12.70 13.10
C GLY A 208 -4.63 13.63 12.10
N ILE A 209 -4.00 14.76 11.71
CA ILE A 209 -4.59 15.71 10.74
C ILE A 209 -5.06 15.04 9.44
N PRO A 210 -4.26 14.16 8.79
CA PRO A 210 -4.68 13.48 7.58
C PRO A 210 -6.00 12.73 7.76
N GLU A 211 -6.06 11.90 8.80
CA GLU A 211 -7.22 11.09 9.12
C GLU A 211 -8.41 11.98 9.55
N MET A 212 -8.16 13.07 10.28
CA MET A 212 -9.18 14.03 10.70
C MET A 212 -9.83 14.73 9.51
N ILE A 213 -9.05 15.02 8.45
CA ILE A 213 -9.57 15.54 7.18
C ILE A 213 -10.38 14.45 6.46
N GLU A 214 -9.84 13.23 6.34
CA GLU A 214 -10.51 12.12 5.66
C GLU A 214 -11.92 11.85 6.24
N ILE A 215 -12.06 11.91 7.57
CA ILE A 215 -13.33 11.65 8.26
C ILE A 215 -14.24 12.87 8.45
N ALA A 216 -13.83 14.05 7.97
CA ALA A 216 -14.52 15.30 8.27
C ALA A 216 -15.95 15.33 7.70
N VAL A 217 -16.85 16.01 8.41
CA VAL A 217 -18.28 16.15 8.05
C VAL A 217 -18.75 17.60 8.21
N GLY A 218 -19.99 17.90 7.82
CA GLY A 218 -20.62 19.20 8.10
C GLY A 218 -19.93 20.38 7.40
N LYS A 219 -19.83 20.37 6.07
CA LYS A 219 -19.30 21.50 5.28
C LYS A 219 -20.16 22.75 5.49
N HIS A 220 -19.73 23.65 6.36
CA HIS A 220 -20.45 24.88 6.68
C HIS A 220 -19.69 26.10 6.13
N PHE A 221 -20.33 26.83 5.20
CA PHE A 221 -19.76 28.03 4.61
C PHE A 221 -19.82 29.24 5.57
N ARG A 222 -18.78 30.06 5.55
CA ARG A 222 -18.74 31.39 6.20
C ARG A 222 -18.08 32.39 5.26
N GLU A 223 -18.75 33.52 5.04
CA GLU A 223 -18.19 34.64 4.29
C GLU A 223 -16.95 35.22 4.98
N ASN A 224 -15.98 35.65 4.17
CA ASN A 224 -14.82 36.35 4.67
C ASN A 224 -15.19 37.79 5.04
N LYS A 225 -15.11 38.12 6.35
CA LYS A 225 -15.40 39.47 6.86
C LYS A 225 -14.14 40.27 7.24
N GLU A 226 -12.94 39.67 7.09
CA GLU A 226 -11.69 40.29 7.51
C GLU A 226 -10.87 40.78 6.30
N SER A 227 -10.65 42.10 6.24
CA SER A 227 -9.91 42.77 5.17
C SER A 227 -8.46 42.32 5.02
N LYS A 228 -7.83 41.74 6.06
CA LYS A 228 -6.46 41.17 6.00
C LYS A 228 -6.35 39.83 5.27
N HIS A 229 -7.47 39.16 4.95
CA HIS A 229 -7.47 37.85 4.28
C HIS A 229 -8.07 37.90 2.87
N TRP A 230 -8.20 39.09 2.27
CA TRP A 230 -8.96 39.26 1.02
C TRP A 230 -8.40 38.47 -0.19
N ARG A 231 -7.08 38.34 -0.34
CA ARG A 231 -6.47 37.47 -1.37
C ARG A 231 -6.47 36.00 -0.98
N ASN A 232 -6.16 35.72 0.29
CA ASN A 232 -5.94 34.34 0.74
C ASN A 232 -7.25 33.55 0.89
N ALA A 233 -8.33 34.19 1.33
CA ALA A 233 -9.66 33.61 1.50
C ALA A 233 -10.68 34.29 0.58
N MET A 234 -10.30 34.44 -0.70
CA MET A 234 -11.06 35.18 -1.71
C MET A 234 -12.51 34.69 -1.82
N TYR A 235 -12.71 33.38 -1.77
CA TYR A 235 -14.02 32.76 -1.88
C TYR A 235 -14.62 32.36 -0.53
N GLY A 236 -14.04 32.84 0.58
CA GLY A 236 -14.53 32.59 1.93
C GLY A 236 -13.90 31.39 2.63
N TRP A 237 -14.59 30.94 3.67
CA TRP A 237 -14.13 29.92 4.59
C TRP A 237 -15.15 28.79 4.68
N TYR A 238 -14.67 27.56 4.82
CA TYR A 238 -15.46 26.42 5.21
C TYR A 238 -15.03 25.96 6.60
N ARG A 239 -16.02 25.52 7.38
CA ARG A 239 -15.79 24.75 8.59
C ARG A 239 -16.22 23.32 8.32
N TYR A 240 -15.38 22.39 8.73
CA TYR A 240 -15.75 20.99 8.86
C TYR A 240 -15.62 20.56 10.31
N ASP A 241 -16.44 19.62 10.72
CA ASP A 241 -16.34 18.99 12.02
C ASP A 241 -15.64 17.64 11.92
N SER A 242 -14.83 17.33 12.92
CA SER A 242 -14.03 16.11 13.01
C SER A 242 -13.87 15.72 14.47
N ARG A 243 -13.53 14.45 14.73
CA ARG A 243 -13.39 13.91 16.08
C ARG A 243 -12.10 13.13 16.21
N PHE A 244 -11.44 13.32 17.34
CA PHE A 244 -10.22 12.58 17.65
C PHE A 244 -10.13 12.20 19.12
N ALA A 245 -9.37 11.16 19.43
CA ALA A 245 -9.16 10.65 20.76
C ALA A 245 -7.66 10.58 21.07
N ILE A 246 -7.31 10.92 22.31
CA ILE A 246 -5.93 10.80 22.82
C ILE A 246 -5.92 10.02 24.15
N PRO A 247 -4.93 9.15 24.40
CA PRO A 247 -4.87 8.36 25.61
C PRO A 247 -4.49 9.21 26.82
N VAL A 248 -5.01 8.79 27.95
CA VAL A 248 -4.59 9.20 29.29
C VAL A 248 -3.87 8.02 29.89
N TYR A 249 -2.62 8.22 30.30
CA TYR A 249 -1.81 7.19 30.93
C TYR A 249 -1.86 7.33 32.45
N ARG A 250 -1.82 6.19 33.14
CA ARG A 250 -1.54 6.11 34.57
C ARG A 250 -0.05 6.34 34.84
N ASP A 251 0.32 6.32 36.11
CA ASP A 251 1.72 6.50 36.54
C ASP A 251 2.64 5.34 36.13
N ASP A 252 2.08 4.16 35.85
CA ASP A 252 2.77 2.97 35.33
C ASP A 252 2.92 2.96 33.79
N GLU A 253 2.58 4.07 33.12
CA GLU A 253 2.56 4.21 31.66
C GLU A 253 1.53 3.32 30.92
N GLU A 254 0.62 2.65 31.64
CA GLU A 254 -0.51 1.97 31.00
C GLU A 254 -1.63 2.96 30.63
N VAL A 255 -2.32 2.67 29.52
CA VAL A 255 -3.46 3.49 29.07
C VAL A 255 -4.62 3.28 30.05
N GLU A 256 -5.00 4.35 30.77
CA GLU A 256 -6.15 4.37 31.66
C GLU A 256 -7.46 4.47 30.89
N ARG A 257 -7.52 5.39 29.92
CA ARG A 257 -8.70 5.72 29.12
C ARG A 257 -8.32 6.56 27.90
N TYR A 258 -9.26 6.76 27.00
CA TYR A 258 -9.17 7.77 25.93
C TYR A 258 -10.09 8.94 26.22
N ASN A 259 -9.57 10.16 26.06
CA ASN A 259 -10.41 11.36 26.01
C ASN A 259 -10.75 11.65 24.54
N ILE A 260 -12.04 11.70 24.22
CA ILE A 260 -12.55 12.07 22.90
C ILE A 260 -12.74 13.58 22.83
N PHE A 261 -12.44 14.18 21.69
CA PHE A 261 -12.54 15.60 21.42
C PHE A 261 -13.26 15.82 20.10
N HIS A 262 -14.20 16.77 20.13
CA HIS A 262 -14.65 17.47 18.95
C HIS A 262 -13.57 18.45 18.49
N ALA A 263 -13.43 18.65 17.18
CA ALA A 263 -12.62 19.69 16.57
C ALA A 263 -13.28 20.24 15.32
N SER A 264 -13.10 21.54 15.07
CA SER A 264 -13.52 22.17 13.83
C SER A 264 -12.31 22.53 12.96
N LEU A 265 -12.25 21.95 11.77
CA LEU A 265 -11.25 22.26 10.74
C LEU A 265 -11.67 23.54 10.02
N ILE A 266 -10.80 24.55 10.04
CA ILE A 266 -11.00 25.80 9.29
C ILE A 266 -10.28 25.67 7.97
N VAL A 267 -11.06 25.72 6.90
CA VAL A 267 -10.59 25.51 5.53
C VAL A 267 -10.79 26.79 4.74
N ARG A 268 -9.71 27.29 4.16
CA ARG A 268 -9.68 28.49 3.35
C ARG A 268 -9.98 28.16 1.89
N TYR A 269 -10.91 28.86 1.25
CA TYR A 269 -11.11 28.75 -0.18
C TYR A 269 -10.35 29.86 -0.91
N SER A 270 -9.22 29.47 -1.49
CA SER A 270 -8.19 30.35 -2.04
C SER A 270 -8.48 30.76 -3.50
N GLU A 271 -7.89 31.87 -3.95
CA GLU A 271 -8.04 32.44 -5.30
C GLU A 271 -7.71 31.44 -6.43
N ASP A 272 -6.77 30.53 -6.18
CA ASP A 272 -6.38 29.44 -7.08
C ASP A 272 -7.44 28.33 -7.23
N GLY A 273 -8.60 28.49 -6.61
CA GLY A 273 -9.69 27.53 -6.67
C GLY A 273 -9.47 26.29 -5.80
N LYS A 274 -8.52 26.32 -4.86
CA LYS A 274 -8.22 25.19 -3.96
C LYS A 274 -8.61 25.47 -2.51
N LEU A 275 -8.87 24.38 -1.79
CA LEU A 275 -9.19 24.38 -0.37
C LEU A 275 -7.94 24.07 0.45
N TYR A 276 -7.59 24.94 1.39
CA TYR A 276 -6.40 24.76 2.25
C TYR A 276 -6.82 24.66 3.71
N LEU A 277 -6.32 23.65 4.43
CA LEU A 277 -6.47 23.63 5.89
C LEU A 277 -5.68 24.81 6.48
N TYR A 278 -6.36 25.67 7.21
CA TYR A 278 -5.80 26.91 7.77
C TYR A 278 -5.54 26.80 9.27
N ASP A 279 -6.50 26.26 10.04
CA ASP A 279 -6.32 25.99 11.47
C ASP A 279 -7.27 24.86 11.91
N VAL A 280 -7.01 24.27 13.08
CA VAL A 280 -7.93 23.39 13.81
C VAL A 280 -8.30 24.07 15.11
N ILE A 281 -9.57 24.44 15.23
CA ILE A 281 -10.09 25.23 16.35
C ILE A 281 -11.28 24.55 17.01
N ASP A 282 -11.85 25.21 18.03
CA ASP A 282 -13.00 24.74 18.79
C ASP A 282 -12.84 23.31 19.33
N ILE A 283 -11.60 22.94 19.67
CA ILE A 283 -11.27 21.69 20.33
C ILE A 283 -11.92 21.66 21.70
N LYS A 284 -12.84 20.73 21.88
CA LYS A 284 -13.62 20.55 23.10
C LYS A 284 -13.67 19.07 23.45
N LYS A 285 -13.30 18.75 24.68
CA LYS A 285 -13.44 17.40 25.20
C LYS A 285 -14.93 17.04 25.24
N GLU A 286 -15.27 15.89 24.68
CA GLU A 286 -16.60 15.32 24.86
C GLU A 286 -16.70 14.79 26.28
N THR A 287 -17.69 15.26 27.02
CA THR A 287 -18.04 14.69 28.31
C THR A 287 -18.82 13.41 28.03
N SER A 288 -18.22 12.27 28.33
CA SER A 288 -18.97 11.06 28.61
C SER A 288 -20.03 11.41 29.67
N ASN A 289 -21.32 11.28 29.35
CA ASN A 289 -22.26 11.02 30.45
C ASN A 289 -21.71 9.79 31.19
N PRO A 290 -21.63 9.80 32.53
CA PRO A 290 -21.26 8.60 33.24
C PRO A 290 -22.20 7.49 32.80
N ILE A 291 -21.65 6.34 32.39
CA ILE A 291 -22.43 5.12 32.32
C ILE A 291 -22.82 4.86 33.76
N GLU A 292 -24.05 5.22 34.13
CA GLU A 292 -24.60 4.90 35.45
C GLU A 292 -24.61 3.38 35.63
N PRO A 293 -24.23 2.88 36.82
CA PRO A 293 -24.21 1.45 37.13
C PRO A 293 -25.62 0.84 37.18
#